data_AF-A0A935RGU7-F1
#
_entry.id   AF-A0A935RGU7-F1
#
_cell.length_a   1.000
_cell.length_b   1.000
_cell.length_c   1.000
_cell.angle_alpha   90.00
_cell.angle_beta   90.00
_cell.angle_gamma   90.00
#
_symmetry.space_group_name_H-M   'P 1'
#
loop_
_entity.id
_entity.type
_entity.pdbx_description
1 polymer ?
#
loop_
_entity_poly.entity_id
_entity_poly.type
_entity_poly.pdbx_seq_one_letter_code
_entity_poly.pdbx_strand_id
1 'polypeptide(L)'
;MNTTRCRFLALFLLLALTALAGCGSRDVAGLDVARARIEPLVFDENYGDDVYFQAFSGTYLAATSLDSLYAHDSLKSLKVVVPGQNSVLGGYAGGVLTTVNARDFADFNALTFYARSSVVSTLNEAGFGNDNTGTSVYSAGRANIALNPAWTFVVVPIPSPRKIVAERGMFTFAEGFEVQNPNGHTLWFDDIQYANLLNVERIRANMPSVNKQYLIGSTATIEGTTTTFSIDGANVIVNHMPGYFDFFSSNPTVARVEGNRIRVVGAGIDTITAKLDTLDVQGRLIITSFTAPTAAAPVPTVPAGDVIALYSDSYVNRPVTSFNPHWGGSTTQNETYLIGANANIMYTALNFVGIDFATQKIDITGMTHLHLDVYAPVGTIFKVKLVAMGPTGTVALQQPELTFDAASVPSFTSGGWSSLEIPMANFGFTVPVDNIGQLVLSTSDAPLVLVDNIYWHR
;
A
#
# COMPACT_ATOMS: atom_id res chain seq x y z
N MET A 1 -8.65 -86.30 20.97
CA MET A 1 -7.20 -85.96 20.99
C MET A 1 -6.99 -84.84 19.98
N ASN A 2 -7.02 -83.59 20.43
CA ASN A 2 -5.82 -82.76 20.68
C ASN A 2 -4.96 -82.55 19.43
N THR A 3 -5.12 -81.38 18.77
CA THR A 3 -4.03 -80.53 18.21
C THR A 3 -4.52 -79.40 17.28
N THR A 4 -5.82 -79.26 17.00
CA THR A 4 -6.32 -78.24 16.04
C THR A 4 -6.59 -76.84 16.62
N ARG A 5 -6.38 -76.59 17.92
CA ARG A 5 -6.60 -75.26 18.54
C ARG A 5 -5.34 -74.40 18.75
N CYS A 6 -4.13 -74.89 18.44
CA CYS A 6 -2.90 -74.10 18.62
C CYS A 6 -2.38 -73.36 17.37
N ARG A 7 -2.95 -73.58 16.18
CA ARG A 7 -2.45 -72.94 14.94
C ARG A 7 -3.19 -71.66 14.53
N PHE A 8 -4.38 -71.41 15.05
CA PHE A 8 -5.14 -70.19 14.74
C PHE A 8 -4.80 -68.99 15.63
N LEU A 9 -4.17 -69.21 16.79
CA LEU A 9 -3.76 -68.12 17.68
C LEU A 9 -2.39 -67.52 17.31
N ALA A 10 -1.50 -68.31 16.70
CA ALA A 10 -0.18 -67.85 16.28
C ALA A 10 -0.21 -66.98 15.01
N LEU A 11 -1.15 -67.25 14.09
CA LEU A 11 -1.26 -66.49 12.83
C LEU A 11 -1.94 -65.12 13.03
N PHE A 12 -2.85 -65.00 14.00
CA PHE A 12 -3.45 -63.72 14.38
C PHE A 12 -2.48 -62.83 15.17
N LEU A 13 -1.56 -63.41 15.94
CA LEU A 13 -0.54 -62.64 16.66
C LEU A 13 0.54 -62.09 15.71
N LEU A 14 0.86 -62.80 14.61
CA LEU A 14 1.86 -62.36 13.64
C LEU A 14 1.32 -61.27 12.68
N LEU A 15 0.03 -61.33 12.30
CA LEU A 15 -0.61 -60.26 11.50
C LEU A 15 -0.91 -59.00 12.33
N ALA A 16 -1.18 -59.14 13.63
CA ALA A 16 -1.34 -57.99 14.53
C ALA A 16 0.00 -57.29 14.83
N LEU A 17 1.13 -58.00 14.80
CA LEU A 17 2.46 -57.41 14.99
C LEU A 17 2.96 -56.62 13.77
N THR A 18 2.50 -56.92 12.55
CA THR A 18 2.86 -56.14 11.35
C THR A 18 1.96 -54.92 11.12
N ALA A 19 0.76 -54.90 11.72
CA ALA A 19 -0.16 -53.76 11.65
C ALA A 19 0.15 -52.64 12.67
N LEU A 20 0.97 -52.93 13.69
CA LEU A 20 1.39 -51.95 14.72
C LEU A 20 2.77 -51.34 14.46
N ALA A 21 3.49 -51.76 13.41
CA ALA A 21 4.77 -51.17 13.00
C ALA A 21 4.63 -50.03 11.98
N GLY A 22 3.40 -49.68 11.56
CA GLY A 22 3.12 -48.65 10.55
C GLY A 22 2.66 -47.29 11.08
N CYS A 23 2.42 -47.15 12.39
CA CYS A 23 2.07 -45.88 13.04
C CYS A 23 3.22 -45.36 13.92
N GLY A 24 4.44 -45.37 13.39
CA GLY A 24 5.46 -44.46 13.88
C GLY A 24 5.14 -43.07 13.36
N SER A 25 4.95 -42.08 14.24
CA SER A 25 5.03 -40.66 13.87
C SER A 25 6.29 -40.47 13.03
N ARG A 26 6.14 -40.16 11.74
CA ARG A 26 7.31 -39.87 10.89
C ARG A 26 8.05 -38.72 11.54
N ASP A 27 9.27 -38.99 11.98
CA ASP A 27 10.18 -37.95 12.42
C ASP A 27 10.57 -37.14 11.18
N VAL A 28 9.92 -35.99 11.04
CA VAL A 28 10.19 -35.02 9.97
C VAL A 28 11.24 -34.00 10.41
N ALA A 29 11.79 -34.12 11.63
CA ALA A 29 12.90 -33.29 12.07
C ALA A 29 14.15 -33.71 11.31
N GLY A 30 14.51 -32.92 10.30
CA GLY A 30 15.68 -33.17 9.43
C GLY A 30 15.34 -33.57 8.00
N LEU A 31 14.07 -33.60 7.60
CA LEU A 31 13.72 -33.54 6.19
C LEU A 31 13.75 -32.08 5.74
N ASP A 32 14.51 -31.78 4.69
CA ASP A 32 14.48 -30.47 4.07
C ASP A 32 13.05 -30.15 3.62
N VAL A 33 12.59 -28.93 3.93
CA VAL A 33 11.31 -28.44 3.43
C VAL A 33 11.37 -28.46 1.90
N ALA A 34 10.38 -29.07 1.26
CA ALA A 34 10.28 -29.07 -0.20
C ALA A 34 10.25 -27.61 -0.69
N ARG A 35 11.30 -27.22 -1.41
CA ARG A 35 11.41 -25.90 -2.02
C ARG A 35 10.44 -25.77 -3.19
N ALA A 36 10.00 -24.55 -3.47
CA ALA A 36 9.25 -24.27 -4.69
C ALA A 36 10.15 -24.50 -5.92
N ARG A 37 9.56 -24.42 -7.12
CA ARG A 37 10.30 -24.64 -8.37
C ARG A 37 11.45 -23.63 -8.49
N ILE A 38 12.66 -24.11 -8.73
CA ILE A 38 13.82 -23.27 -9.05
C ILE A 38 13.90 -23.22 -10.58
N GLU A 39 13.55 -22.07 -11.15
CA GLU A 39 13.62 -21.82 -12.59
C GLU A 39 14.03 -20.36 -12.82
N PRO A 40 15.26 -20.11 -13.31
CA PRO A 40 15.73 -18.75 -13.55
C PRO A 40 15.08 -18.08 -14.76
N LEU A 41 14.70 -18.83 -15.80
CA LEU A 41 14.27 -18.26 -17.07
C LEU A 41 12.85 -17.68 -16.98
N VAL A 42 12.71 -16.39 -17.32
CA VAL A 42 11.40 -15.73 -17.42
C VAL A 42 11.00 -15.55 -18.88
N PHE A 43 11.94 -15.07 -19.69
CA PHE A 43 11.74 -14.79 -21.10
C PHE A 43 13.08 -14.83 -21.85
N ASP A 44 13.10 -15.51 -22.99
CA ASP A 44 14.16 -15.50 -24.00
C ASP A 44 13.41 -15.36 -25.35
N GLU A 45 13.49 -16.27 -26.30
CA GLU A 45 12.68 -16.20 -27.53
C GLU A 45 11.14 -16.30 -27.33
N ASN A 46 10.71 -16.84 -26.20
CA ASN A 46 9.31 -16.94 -25.79
C ASN A 46 9.21 -16.77 -24.25
N TYR A 47 7.98 -16.60 -23.75
CA TYR A 47 7.71 -16.74 -22.33
C TYR A 47 8.12 -18.14 -21.84
N GLY A 48 8.64 -18.23 -20.62
CA GLY A 48 8.80 -19.52 -19.96
C GLY A 48 7.45 -20.27 -19.85
N ASP A 49 7.48 -21.60 -19.77
CA ASP A 49 6.30 -22.48 -19.92
C ASP A 49 5.08 -22.15 -19.03
N ASP A 50 5.31 -21.53 -17.88
CA ASP A 50 4.27 -21.14 -16.92
C ASP A 50 4.13 -19.63 -16.73
N VAL A 51 4.81 -18.83 -17.57
CA VAL A 51 4.87 -17.37 -17.50
C VAL A 51 3.83 -16.77 -18.45
N TYR A 52 3.10 -15.77 -17.96
CA TYR A 52 2.14 -15.01 -18.76
C TYR A 52 2.06 -13.55 -18.30
N PHE A 53 1.74 -12.66 -19.24
CA PHE A 53 1.64 -11.23 -18.97
C PHE A 53 0.30 -10.85 -18.32
N GLN A 54 0.36 -9.99 -17.31
CA GLN A 54 -0.79 -9.31 -16.71
C GLN A 54 -0.57 -7.80 -16.74
N ALA A 55 -1.45 -7.08 -17.43
CA ALA A 55 -1.40 -5.63 -17.53
C ALA A 55 -1.83 -4.96 -16.22
N PHE A 56 -1.22 -3.83 -15.89
CA PHE A 56 -1.71 -2.95 -14.83
C PHE A 56 -2.94 -2.15 -15.27
N SER A 57 -3.71 -1.67 -14.29
CA SER A 57 -4.90 -0.84 -14.55
C SER A 57 -4.54 0.41 -15.35
N GLY A 58 -5.21 0.62 -16.49
CA GLY A 58 -4.95 1.75 -17.39
C GLY A 58 -3.89 1.49 -18.46
N THR A 59 -3.24 0.32 -18.47
CA THR A 59 -2.42 -0.14 -19.60
C THR A 59 -3.30 -0.75 -20.69
N TYR A 60 -3.00 -0.42 -21.95
CA TYR A 60 -3.62 -1.08 -23.08
C TYR A 60 -3.25 -2.57 -23.14
N LEU A 61 -4.25 -3.46 -23.15
CA LEU A 61 -4.03 -4.91 -23.03
C LEU A 61 -3.16 -5.52 -24.12
N ALA A 62 -3.10 -4.91 -25.31
CA ALA A 62 -2.23 -5.35 -26.41
C ALA A 62 -0.95 -4.50 -26.54
N ALA A 63 -0.52 -3.84 -25.46
CA ALA A 63 0.75 -3.11 -25.42
C ALA A 63 1.97 -4.04 -25.60
N THR A 64 1.84 -5.32 -25.25
CA THR A 64 2.92 -6.30 -25.34
C THR A 64 2.75 -7.25 -26.53
N SER A 65 3.85 -7.52 -27.25
CA SER A 65 3.91 -8.51 -28.34
C SER A 65 5.32 -9.11 -28.44
N LEU A 66 5.50 -10.12 -29.28
CA LEU A 66 6.84 -10.63 -29.60
C LEU A 66 7.33 -9.99 -30.90
N ASP A 67 8.63 -9.66 -30.97
CA ASP A 67 9.24 -9.01 -32.14
C ASP A 67 10.50 -9.76 -32.57
N SER A 68 10.55 -10.18 -33.83
CA SER A 68 11.70 -10.89 -34.42
C SER A 68 12.68 -9.95 -35.15
N LEU A 69 12.37 -8.67 -35.27
CA LEU A 69 13.25 -7.69 -35.93
C LEU A 69 14.32 -7.17 -34.96
N TYR A 70 13.95 -7.00 -33.69
CA TYR A 70 14.83 -6.49 -32.65
C TYR A 70 14.93 -7.53 -31.55
N ALA A 71 15.90 -8.43 -31.65
CA ALA A 71 16.24 -9.41 -30.61
C ALA A 71 17.70 -9.23 -30.18
N HIS A 72 18.05 -9.67 -28.98
CA HIS A 72 19.39 -9.71 -28.43
C HIS A 72 19.82 -11.16 -28.32
N ASP A 73 20.67 -11.63 -29.23
CA ASP A 73 21.19 -13.01 -29.27
C ASP A 73 20.14 -14.16 -29.21
N SER A 74 18.84 -13.82 -29.29
CA SER A 74 17.68 -14.71 -29.37
C SER A 74 16.93 -14.56 -30.72
N LEU A 75 15.87 -15.34 -30.94
CA LEU A 75 15.02 -15.22 -32.14
C LEU A 75 13.98 -14.11 -32.04
N LYS A 76 13.58 -13.70 -30.83
CA LYS A 76 12.54 -12.71 -30.58
C LYS A 76 12.74 -12.05 -29.24
N SER A 77 12.33 -10.80 -29.13
CA SER A 77 12.23 -10.08 -27.85
C SER A 77 10.79 -9.79 -27.46
N LEU A 78 10.59 -9.41 -26.19
CA LEU A 78 9.34 -8.87 -25.69
C LEU A 78 9.27 -7.39 -26.06
N LYS A 79 8.37 -7.05 -26.99
CA LYS A 79 8.09 -5.69 -27.41
C LYS A 79 6.99 -5.06 -26.58
N VAL A 80 7.20 -3.82 -26.16
CA VAL A 80 6.23 -3.00 -25.45
C VAL A 80 6.02 -1.68 -26.18
N VAL A 81 4.77 -1.39 -26.56
CA VAL A 81 4.39 -0.11 -27.18
C VAL A 81 3.97 0.86 -26.09
N VAL A 82 4.76 1.92 -25.89
CA VAL A 82 4.48 3.00 -24.94
C VAL A 82 3.59 4.04 -25.60
N PRO A 83 2.38 4.30 -25.09
CA PRO A 83 1.48 5.29 -25.66
C PRO A 83 2.07 6.70 -25.65
N GLY A 84 1.67 7.52 -26.63
CA GLY A 84 1.99 8.95 -26.64
C GLY A 84 1.15 9.75 -25.64
N GLN A 85 1.53 11.02 -25.49
CA GLN A 85 0.80 11.98 -24.68
C GLN A 85 -0.67 12.07 -25.12
N ASN A 86 -1.60 11.97 -24.16
CA ASN A 86 -3.05 11.99 -24.41
C ASN A 86 -3.57 10.88 -25.34
N SER A 87 -2.84 9.77 -25.48
CA SER A 87 -3.28 8.63 -26.26
C SER A 87 -4.58 8.02 -25.70
N VAL A 88 -5.49 7.63 -26.59
CA VAL A 88 -6.71 6.87 -26.24
C VAL A 88 -6.38 5.47 -25.70
N LEU A 89 -5.15 5.00 -25.90
CA LEU A 89 -4.65 3.72 -25.39
C LEU A 89 -4.18 3.81 -23.92
N GLY A 90 -4.31 4.97 -23.28
CA GLY A 90 -3.84 5.22 -21.91
C GLY A 90 -2.57 6.07 -21.89
N GLY A 91 -2.15 6.47 -20.68
CA GLY A 91 -0.99 7.35 -20.47
C GLY A 91 0.35 6.63 -20.30
N TYR A 92 0.33 5.29 -20.21
CA TYR A 92 1.52 4.48 -19.94
C TYR A 92 1.29 3.02 -20.40
N ALA A 93 2.37 2.25 -20.50
CA ALA A 93 2.35 0.80 -20.64
C ALA A 93 3.08 0.16 -19.46
N GLY A 94 2.42 -0.76 -18.75
CA GLY A 94 3.03 -1.48 -17.64
C GLY A 94 2.28 -2.76 -17.26
N GLY A 95 3.00 -3.64 -16.59
CA GLY A 95 2.45 -4.89 -16.10
C GLY A 95 3.53 -5.81 -15.56
N VAL A 96 3.14 -7.06 -15.40
CA VAL A 96 3.97 -8.10 -14.79
C VAL A 96 3.95 -9.35 -15.66
N LEU A 97 5.10 -9.97 -15.87
CA LEU A 97 5.21 -11.38 -16.23
C LEU A 97 5.06 -12.22 -14.96
N THR A 98 3.95 -12.93 -14.85
CA THR A 98 3.61 -13.74 -13.68
C THR A 98 3.67 -15.23 -13.99
N THR A 99 3.94 -16.05 -12.99
CA THR A 99 3.87 -17.51 -13.12
C THR A 99 2.61 -18.10 -12.51
N VAL A 100 2.20 -19.27 -13.03
CA VAL A 100 1.13 -20.08 -12.42
C VAL A 100 1.60 -20.64 -11.07
N ASN A 101 2.79 -21.25 -11.05
CA ASN A 101 3.38 -21.81 -9.85
C ASN A 101 4.45 -20.88 -9.29
N ALA A 102 4.49 -20.74 -7.97
CA ALA A 102 5.51 -19.94 -7.30
C ALA A 102 6.91 -20.53 -7.53
N ARG A 103 7.91 -19.65 -7.63
CA ARG A 103 9.32 -19.99 -7.78
C ARG A 103 10.13 -19.61 -6.54
N ASP A 104 11.19 -20.37 -6.29
CA ASP A 104 12.14 -20.12 -5.21
C ASP A 104 13.37 -19.39 -5.78
N PHE A 105 13.69 -18.23 -5.21
CA PHE A 105 14.81 -17.39 -5.62
C PHE A 105 15.93 -17.28 -4.57
N ALA A 106 15.92 -18.13 -3.54
CA ALA A 106 16.93 -18.07 -2.48
C ALA A 106 18.37 -18.26 -2.98
N ASP A 107 18.53 -18.88 -4.15
CA ASP A 107 19.82 -19.15 -4.77
C ASP A 107 20.27 -18.10 -5.79
N PHE A 108 19.49 -17.04 -6.08
CA PHE A 108 19.89 -15.98 -7.01
C PHE A 108 20.22 -14.69 -6.27
N ASN A 109 20.94 -13.77 -6.89
CA ASN A 109 21.19 -12.44 -6.29
C ASN A 109 20.78 -11.26 -7.18
N ALA A 110 20.34 -11.52 -8.40
CA ALA A 110 19.84 -10.50 -9.31
C ALA A 110 18.79 -11.05 -10.28
N LEU A 111 17.86 -10.18 -10.66
CA LEU A 111 17.17 -10.25 -11.94
C LEU A 111 18.04 -9.53 -12.98
N THR A 112 18.23 -10.15 -14.15
CA THR A 112 18.99 -9.59 -15.27
C THR A 112 18.19 -9.64 -16.55
N PHE A 113 18.38 -8.64 -17.41
CA PHE A 113 17.76 -8.60 -18.74
C PHE A 113 18.50 -7.61 -19.65
N TYR A 114 18.31 -7.75 -20.95
CA TYR A 114 18.66 -6.71 -21.92
C TYR A 114 17.44 -5.86 -22.21
N ALA A 115 17.64 -4.54 -22.30
CA ALA A 115 16.60 -3.59 -22.68
C ALA A 115 17.10 -2.60 -23.72
N ARG A 116 16.23 -2.20 -24.63
CA ARG A 116 16.46 -1.09 -25.57
C ARG A 116 15.19 -0.29 -25.78
N SER A 117 15.35 0.92 -26.29
CA SER A 117 14.26 1.82 -26.64
C SER A 117 14.38 2.30 -28.08
N SER A 118 13.28 2.61 -28.76
CA SER A 118 13.31 3.16 -30.13
C SER A 118 13.87 4.58 -30.16
N VAL A 119 13.95 5.22 -29.00
CA VAL A 119 14.43 6.59 -28.78
C VAL A 119 15.35 6.61 -27.57
N VAL A 120 15.95 7.76 -27.26
CA VAL A 120 16.52 7.97 -25.92
C VAL A 120 15.35 8.15 -24.95
N SER A 121 15.27 7.30 -23.93
CA SER A 121 14.21 7.32 -22.91
C SER A 121 14.72 6.87 -21.55
N THR A 122 13.89 6.99 -20.52
CA THR A 122 14.18 6.65 -19.13
C THR A 122 13.07 5.74 -18.62
N LEU A 123 13.31 4.43 -18.69
CA LEU A 123 12.37 3.43 -18.19
C LEU A 123 12.04 3.69 -16.71
N ASN A 124 10.78 4.00 -16.42
CA ASN A 124 10.33 4.50 -15.14
C ASN A 124 10.51 3.44 -14.05
N GLU A 125 10.18 2.18 -14.36
CA GLU A 125 10.34 1.07 -13.43
C GLU A 125 10.66 -0.25 -14.15
N ALA A 126 11.59 -1.02 -13.58
CA ALA A 126 11.74 -2.45 -13.85
C ALA A 126 12.11 -3.22 -12.58
N GLY A 127 11.52 -4.38 -12.37
CA GLY A 127 11.69 -5.12 -11.12
C GLY A 127 11.06 -6.50 -11.11
N PHE A 128 10.76 -6.99 -9.92
CA PHE A 128 10.13 -8.29 -9.66
C PHE A 128 9.35 -8.25 -8.34
N GLY A 129 8.70 -9.35 -7.98
CA GLY A 129 8.05 -9.54 -6.68
C GLY A 129 6.63 -8.96 -6.58
N ASN A 130 6.15 -8.30 -7.64
CA ASN A 130 4.75 -7.89 -7.75
C ASN A 130 4.01 -8.97 -8.53
N ASP A 131 3.09 -9.70 -7.90
CA ASP A 131 2.31 -10.76 -8.54
C ASP A 131 0.95 -10.29 -9.07
N ASN A 132 0.71 -8.97 -9.04
CA ASN A 132 -0.51 -8.30 -9.48
C ASN A 132 -1.78 -8.73 -8.71
N THR A 133 -1.64 -9.27 -7.49
CA THR A 133 -2.77 -9.68 -6.64
C THR A 133 -3.18 -8.62 -5.61
N GLY A 134 -2.35 -7.59 -5.42
CA GLY A 134 -2.48 -6.63 -4.33
C GLY A 134 -2.03 -7.16 -2.96
N THR A 135 -1.48 -8.38 -2.91
CA THR A 135 -1.01 -9.02 -1.67
C THR A 135 0.50 -9.27 -1.62
N SER A 136 1.23 -8.78 -2.63
CA SER A 136 2.67 -8.90 -2.71
C SER A 136 3.35 -8.28 -1.49
N VAL A 137 4.43 -8.91 -1.02
CA VAL A 137 5.20 -8.46 0.17
C VAL A 137 6.68 -8.23 -0.13
N TYR A 138 7.15 -8.63 -1.30
CA TYR A 138 8.57 -8.61 -1.70
C TYR A 138 8.82 -7.87 -3.02
N SER A 139 7.90 -7.01 -3.49
CA SER A 139 8.14 -6.20 -4.68
C SER A 139 9.43 -5.38 -4.53
N ALA A 140 10.28 -5.44 -5.55
CA ALA A 140 11.56 -4.73 -5.60
C ALA A 140 11.91 -4.35 -7.05
N GLY A 141 12.51 -3.19 -7.25
CA GLY A 141 12.82 -2.70 -8.59
C GLY A 141 13.76 -1.50 -8.62
N ARG A 142 14.27 -1.25 -9.81
CA ARG A 142 15.02 -0.02 -10.15
C ARG A 142 14.07 0.94 -10.84
N ALA A 143 14.29 2.23 -10.58
CA ALA A 143 13.61 3.31 -11.27
C ALA A 143 14.60 4.10 -12.13
N ASN A 144 14.07 4.83 -13.11
CA ASN A 144 14.81 5.75 -13.98
C ASN A 144 15.99 5.09 -14.71
N ILE A 145 15.75 3.97 -15.38
CA ILE A 145 16.77 3.25 -16.14
C ILE A 145 16.93 3.93 -17.51
N ALA A 146 18.07 4.58 -17.73
CA ALA A 146 18.37 5.21 -19.02
C ALA A 146 18.50 4.14 -20.13
N LEU A 147 17.74 4.34 -21.21
CA LEU A 147 17.73 3.48 -22.39
C LEU A 147 17.98 4.31 -23.65
N ASN A 148 18.44 3.62 -24.69
CA ASN A 148 18.63 4.19 -26.01
C ASN A 148 18.45 3.08 -27.07
N PRO A 149 18.65 3.36 -28.37
CA PRO A 149 18.53 2.35 -29.43
C PRO A 149 19.53 1.19 -29.38
N ALA A 150 20.56 1.24 -28.56
CA ALA A 150 21.42 0.09 -28.29
C ALA A 150 20.86 -0.76 -27.14
N TRP A 151 21.15 -2.06 -27.19
CA TRP A 151 20.87 -2.97 -26.10
C TRP A 151 21.71 -2.61 -24.86
N THR A 152 21.02 -2.46 -23.74
CA THR A 152 21.60 -2.15 -22.44
C THR A 152 21.39 -3.34 -21.53
N PHE A 153 22.47 -3.90 -20.98
CA PHE A 153 22.38 -4.93 -19.95
C PHE A 153 21.97 -4.29 -18.62
N VAL A 154 20.90 -4.79 -18.01
CA VAL A 154 20.33 -4.26 -16.78
C VAL A 154 20.36 -5.33 -15.70
N VAL A 155 20.85 -4.93 -14.52
CA VAL A 155 20.85 -5.75 -13.31
C VAL A 155 19.94 -5.10 -12.28
N VAL A 156 19.00 -5.86 -11.73
CA VAL A 156 18.18 -5.49 -10.57
C VAL A 156 18.55 -6.43 -9.42
N PRO A 157 19.44 -6.01 -8.50
CA PRO A 157 19.85 -6.82 -7.36
C PRO A 157 18.68 -7.18 -6.43
N ILE A 158 18.76 -8.35 -5.80
CA ILE A 158 17.75 -8.83 -4.86
C ILE A 158 18.15 -8.44 -3.42
N PRO A 159 17.32 -7.68 -2.67
CA PRO A 159 17.64 -7.22 -1.32
C PRO A 159 18.02 -8.33 -0.35
N SER A 160 17.19 -9.37 -0.22
CA SER A 160 17.49 -10.59 0.52
C SER A 160 16.84 -11.79 -0.19
N PRO A 161 17.60 -12.54 -1.02
CA PRO A 161 17.06 -13.63 -1.82
C PRO A 161 16.39 -14.73 -0.99
N ARG A 162 16.96 -15.02 0.20
CA ARG A 162 16.47 -16.08 1.10
C ARG A 162 15.05 -15.85 1.61
N LYS A 163 14.53 -14.62 1.51
CA LYS A 163 13.14 -14.30 1.86
C LYS A 163 12.15 -14.59 0.72
N ILE A 164 12.63 -14.81 -0.50
CA ILE A 164 11.81 -15.00 -1.70
C ILE A 164 11.81 -16.48 -2.10
N VAL A 165 11.13 -17.31 -1.32
CA VAL A 165 11.09 -18.77 -1.52
C VAL A 165 9.85 -19.26 -2.25
N ALA A 166 8.87 -18.38 -2.48
CA ALA A 166 7.64 -18.66 -3.19
C ALA A 166 7.09 -17.36 -3.82
N GLU A 167 7.60 -16.99 -4.99
CA GLU A 167 7.22 -15.78 -5.72
C GLU A 167 6.59 -16.08 -7.08
N ARG A 168 5.61 -15.28 -7.48
CA ARG A 168 4.91 -15.39 -8.77
C ARG A 168 5.13 -14.19 -9.68
N GLY A 169 5.50 -13.02 -9.16
CA GLY A 169 5.87 -11.83 -9.92
C GLY A 169 7.32 -11.90 -10.42
N MET A 170 7.53 -12.27 -11.67
CA MET A 170 8.86 -12.55 -12.21
C MET A 170 9.54 -11.34 -12.83
N PHE A 171 8.76 -10.49 -13.50
CA PHE A 171 9.29 -9.29 -14.16
C PHE A 171 8.21 -8.23 -14.22
N THR A 172 8.45 -7.10 -13.56
CA THR A 172 7.59 -5.92 -13.58
C THR A 172 8.23 -4.87 -14.46
N PHE A 173 7.44 -4.16 -15.25
CA PHE A 173 7.86 -2.93 -15.91
C PHE A 173 6.73 -1.92 -15.95
N ALA A 174 7.07 -0.63 -16.00
CA ALA A 174 6.13 0.45 -16.28
C ALA A 174 6.85 1.60 -16.97
N GLU A 175 6.23 2.15 -18.02
CA GLU A 175 6.77 3.29 -18.77
C GLU A 175 5.68 4.22 -19.32
N GLY A 176 5.87 5.53 -19.13
CA GLY A 176 5.09 6.60 -19.75
C GLY A 176 5.77 7.23 -20.97
N PHE A 177 5.10 8.18 -21.62
CA PHE A 177 5.70 8.91 -22.74
C PHE A 177 6.84 9.82 -22.28
N GLU A 178 7.79 10.10 -23.18
CA GLU A 178 8.84 11.09 -22.96
C GLU A 178 8.40 12.45 -23.50
N VAL A 179 8.65 13.55 -22.78
CA VAL A 179 8.29 14.90 -23.25
C VAL A 179 8.93 15.23 -24.60
N GLN A 180 10.15 14.72 -24.83
CA GLN A 180 10.88 14.86 -26.10
C GLN A 180 10.37 13.91 -27.20
N ASN A 181 9.61 12.88 -26.84
CA ASN A 181 8.99 11.92 -27.76
C ASN A 181 7.48 11.81 -27.47
N PRO A 182 6.70 12.89 -27.67
CA PRO A 182 5.30 12.97 -27.25
C PRO A 182 4.37 12.00 -28.00
N ASN A 183 4.82 11.45 -29.12
CA ASN A 183 4.08 10.47 -29.90
C ASN A 183 4.15 9.04 -29.33
N GLY A 184 4.87 8.84 -28.22
CA GLY A 184 5.15 7.52 -27.65
C GLY A 184 6.39 6.91 -28.27
N HIS A 185 6.72 5.70 -27.82
CA HIS A 185 7.92 4.98 -28.27
C HIS A 185 7.74 3.47 -28.07
N THR A 186 8.77 2.68 -28.41
CA THR A 186 8.75 1.24 -28.22
C THR A 186 9.94 0.81 -27.39
N LEU A 187 9.69 -0.08 -26.44
CA LEU A 187 10.73 -0.79 -25.69
C LEU A 187 10.81 -2.23 -26.18
N TRP A 188 12.00 -2.82 -26.04
CA TRP A 188 12.19 -4.25 -26.19
C TRP A 188 12.99 -4.78 -25.01
N PHE A 189 12.58 -5.93 -24.49
CA PHE A 189 13.25 -6.67 -23.42
C PHE A 189 13.61 -8.07 -23.91
N ASP A 190 14.79 -8.54 -23.54
CA ASP A 190 15.29 -9.87 -23.92
C ASP A 190 16.11 -10.49 -22.79
N ASP A 191 16.34 -11.80 -22.85
CA ASP A 191 17.11 -12.57 -21.87
C ASP A 191 16.73 -12.27 -20.40
N ILE A 192 15.43 -12.20 -20.11
CA ILE A 192 14.93 -11.92 -18.77
C ILE A 192 15.08 -13.18 -17.92
N GLN A 193 15.96 -13.12 -16.93
CA GLN A 193 16.26 -14.26 -16.08
C GLN A 193 16.79 -13.86 -14.71
N TYR A 194 16.71 -14.79 -13.76
CA TYR A 194 17.38 -14.68 -12.47
C TYR A 194 18.78 -15.30 -12.53
N ALA A 195 19.76 -14.61 -11.96
CA ALA A 195 21.16 -14.97 -12.05
C ALA A 195 21.91 -14.79 -10.73
N ASN A 196 23.09 -15.42 -10.65
CA ASN A 196 24.10 -15.16 -9.64
C ASN A 196 25.26 -14.40 -10.26
N LEU A 197 25.42 -13.15 -9.85
CA LEU A 197 26.49 -12.29 -10.29
C LEU A 197 27.53 -12.15 -9.18
N LEU A 198 28.81 -12.28 -9.53
CA LEU A 198 29.91 -12.19 -8.56
C LEU A 198 30.25 -10.73 -8.16
N ASN A 199 29.79 -9.77 -8.95
CA ASN A 199 30.09 -8.34 -8.83
C ASN A 199 28.96 -7.52 -8.18
N VAL A 200 27.96 -8.18 -7.55
CA VAL A 200 26.86 -7.51 -6.84
C VAL A 200 27.16 -7.49 -5.35
N GLU A 201 27.54 -6.33 -4.84
CA GLU A 201 27.85 -6.13 -3.42
C GLU A 201 26.78 -5.28 -2.76
N ARG A 202 26.24 -5.74 -1.64
CA ARG A 202 25.24 -4.99 -0.88
C ARG A 202 25.92 -4.01 0.07
N ILE A 203 25.68 -2.71 -0.11
CA ILE A 203 26.41 -1.64 0.59
C ILE A 203 25.64 -1.09 1.79
N ARG A 204 24.35 -0.79 1.59
CA ARG A 204 23.54 -0.10 2.61
C ARG A 204 22.06 -0.39 2.44
N ALA A 205 21.38 -0.71 3.53
CA ALA A 205 19.92 -0.74 3.59
C ALA A 205 19.39 0.53 4.29
N ASN A 206 18.25 1.04 3.85
CA ASN A 206 17.67 2.28 4.35
C ASN A 206 16.14 2.20 4.46
N MET A 207 15.62 2.83 5.51
CA MET A 207 14.22 3.22 5.64
C MET A 207 14.12 4.67 6.09
N PRO A 208 13.01 5.38 5.83
CA PRO A 208 12.84 6.75 6.28
C PRO A 208 12.92 6.88 7.81
N SER A 209 13.47 8.00 8.29
CA SER A 209 13.35 8.40 9.70
C SER A 209 12.11 9.25 9.88
N VAL A 210 11.04 8.64 10.40
CA VAL A 210 9.72 9.28 10.49
C VAL A 210 9.09 9.07 11.85
N ASN A 211 8.26 10.03 12.27
CA ASN A 211 7.40 9.92 13.42
C ASN A 211 5.99 9.67 12.91
N LYS A 212 5.34 8.59 13.33
CA LYS A 212 3.94 8.31 13.01
C LYS A 212 3.13 8.12 14.28
N GLN A 213 1.89 8.58 14.22
CA GLN A 213 0.94 8.44 15.31
C GLN A 213 -0.08 7.36 14.99
N TYR A 214 -0.45 6.59 16.00
CA TYR A 214 -1.40 5.49 15.85
C TYR A 214 -2.34 5.41 17.05
N LEU A 215 -3.51 4.81 16.84
CA LEU A 215 -4.32 4.29 17.93
C LEU A 215 -3.91 2.84 18.22
N ILE A 216 -4.11 2.41 19.47
CA ILE A 216 -3.98 0.98 19.82
C ILE A 216 -4.88 0.15 18.89
N GLY A 217 -4.36 -0.98 18.42
CA GLY A 217 -5.03 -1.86 17.47
C GLY A 217 -4.62 -1.63 16.01
N SER A 218 -4.01 -0.47 15.69
CA SER A 218 -3.48 -0.21 14.35
C SER A 218 -2.29 -1.11 14.00
N THR A 219 -2.04 -1.28 12.70
CA THR A 219 -0.79 -1.85 12.17
C THR A 219 0.05 -0.72 11.62
N ALA A 220 1.27 -0.57 12.13
CA ALA A 220 2.18 0.47 11.67
C ALA A 220 2.78 0.10 10.30
N THR A 221 2.88 1.10 9.42
CA THR A 221 3.41 0.96 8.06
C THR A 221 4.75 1.70 7.92
N ILE A 222 5.65 1.10 7.15
CA ILE A 222 6.92 1.69 6.73
C ILE A 222 6.96 1.66 5.21
N GLU A 223 7.18 2.82 4.61
CA GLU A 223 7.20 3.03 3.17
C GLU A 223 8.55 3.61 2.76
N GLY A 224 8.88 3.60 1.47
CA GLY A 224 10.12 4.19 0.95
C GLY A 224 11.38 3.44 1.38
N THR A 225 11.31 2.13 1.60
CA THR A 225 12.49 1.31 1.91
C THR A 225 13.33 1.08 0.67
N THR A 226 14.65 1.15 0.83
CA THR A 226 15.61 0.98 -0.27
C THR A 226 16.84 0.19 0.18
N THR A 227 17.49 -0.44 -0.79
CA THR A 227 18.82 -1.03 -0.62
C THR A 227 19.74 -0.52 -1.72
N THR A 228 20.90 0.00 -1.34
CA THR A 228 21.98 0.40 -2.25
C THR A 228 22.96 -0.74 -2.41
N PHE A 229 23.23 -1.10 -3.65
CA PHE A 229 24.23 -2.06 -4.07
C PHE A 229 25.35 -1.36 -4.83
N SER A 230 26.54 -1.97 -4.84
CA SER A 230 27.63 -1.65 -5.76
C SER A 230 27.66 -2.73 -6.83
N ILE A 231 27.67 -2.32 -8.09
CA ILE A 231 27.89 -3.19 -9.25
C ILE A 231 29.03 -2.57 -10.04
N ASP A 232 30.16 -3.27 -10.12
CA ASP A 232 31.40 -2.77 -10.75
C ASP A 232 31.84 -1.39 -10.22
N GLY A 233 31.60 -1.12 -8.93
CA GLY A 233 31.91 0.14 -8.27
C GLY A 233 30.88 1.25 -8.46
N ALA A 234 29.83 1.03 -9.25
CA ALA A 234 28.73 1.97 -9.42
C ALA A 234 27.58 1.68 -8.45
N ASN A 235 27.02 2.72 -7.84
CA ASN A 235 25.88 2.57 -6.95
C ASN A 235 24.60 2.29 -7.74
N VAL A 236 23.90 1.21 -7.38
CA VAL A 236 22.58 0.84 -7.89
C VAL A 236 21.60 0.81 -6.72
N ILE A 237 20.56 1.63 -6.79
CA ILE A 237 19.52 1.71 -5.76
C ILE A 237 18.34 0.85 -6.20
N VAL A 238 17.91 -0.04 -5.30
CA VAL A 238 16.71 -0.85 -5.44
C VAL A 238 15.68 -0.34 -4.45
N ASN A 239 14.55 0.14 -4.96
CA ASN A 239 13.35 0.41 -4.15
C ASN A 239 12.65 -0.92 -3.89
N HIS A 240 12.20 -1.15 -2.67
CA HIS A 240 11.54 -2.41 -2.35
C HIS A 240 10.50 -2.24 -1.24
N MET A 241 9.62 -3.23 -1.07
CA MET A 241 8.71 -3.33 0.06
C MET A 241 9.45 -3.64 1.37
N PRO A 242 8.89 -3.29 2.53
CA PRO A 242 9.53 -3.51 3.83
C PRO A 242 9.70 -4.98 4.22
N GLY A 243 9.06 -5.94 3.52
CA GLY A 243 9.12 -7.37 3.85
C GLY A 243 10.54 -7.96 3.86
N TYR A 244 11.49 -7.33 3.17
CA TYR A 244 12.90 -7.73 3.22
C TYR A 244 13.57 -7.47 4.57
N PHE A 245 13.02 -6.59 5.40
CA PHE A 245 13.58 -6.22 6.68
C PHE A 245 13.04 -7.08 7.83
N ASP A 246 13.89 -7.36 8.80
CA ASP A 246 13.52 -7.88 10.11
C ASP A 246 13.43 -6.69 11.07
N PHE A 247 12.25 -6.42 11.61
CA PHE A 247 12.01 -5.27 12.49
C PHE A 247 12.26 -5.58 13.95
N PHE A 248 12.65 -4.56 14.71
CA PHE A 248 12.90 -4.65 16.14
C PHE A 248 12.22 -3.50 16.86
N SER A 249 11.47 -3.82 17.91
CA SER A 249 10.84 -2.86 18.81
C SER A 249 11.76 -2.59 20.01
N SER A 250 11.92 -1.31 20.36
CA SER A 250 12.58 -0.89 21.60
C SER A 250 11.68 -1.03 22.83
N ASN A 251 10.35 -1.06 22.63
CA ASN A 251 9.34 -1.16 23.67
C ASN A 251 8.15 -2.05 23.23
N PRO A 252 8.25 -3.38 23.43
CA PRO A 252 7.21 -4.34 23.04
C PRO A 252 5.88 -4.23 23.79
N THR A 253 5.78 -3.34 24.78
CA THR A 253 4.50 -3.00 25.44
C THR A 253 3.71 -1.96 24.64
N VAL A 254 4.37 -1.23 23.74
CA VAL A 254 3.77 -0.24 22.84
C VAL A 254 3.53 -0.82 21.45
N ALA A 255 4.55 -1.41 20.83
CA ALA A 255 4.40 -2.05 19.52
C ALA A 255 5.14 -3.40 19.46
N ARG A 256 4.52 -4.41 18.85
CA ARG A 256 5.09 -5.76 18.70
C ARG A 256 5.35 -6.06 17.24
N VAL A 257 6.51 -6.65 16.97
CA VAL A 257 6.85 -7.16 15.65
C VAL A 257 6.32 -8.60 15.54
N GLU A 258 5.49 -8.85 14.54
CA GLU A 258 4.86 -10.14 14.24
C GLU A 258 5.11 -10.50 12.77
N GLY A 259 6.21 -11.22 12.52
CA GLY A 259 6.70 -11.45 11.15
C GLY A 259 7.05 -10.11 10.49
N ASN A 260 6.43 -9.83 9.33
CA ASN A 260 6.65 -8.58 8.58
C ASN A 260 5.71 -7.43 9.01
N ARG A 261 4.94 -7.59 10.10
CA ARG A 261 3.98 -6.58 10.58
C ARG A 261 4.41 -6.02 11.93
N ILE A 262 4.07 -4.75 12.16
CA ILE A 262 4.28 -4.07 13.45
C ILE A 262 2.91 -3.73 14.01
N ARG A 263 2.45 -4.44 15.04
CA ARG A 263 1.16 -4.16 15.69
C ARG A 263 1.33 -3.18 16.83
N VAL A 264 0.48 -2.16 16.87
CA VAL A 264 0.42 -1.21 18.00
C VAL A 264 -0.50 -1.79 19.06
N VAL A 265 0.05 -2.12 20.24
CA VAL A 265 -0.64 -2.91 21.29
C VAL A 265 -0.81 -2.18 22.62
N GLY A 266 -0.14 -1.06 22.82
CA GLY A 266 -0.26 -0.24 24.03
C GLY A 266 0.07 1.22 23.74
N ALA A 267 -0.36 2.12 24.62
CA ALA A 267 -0.08 3.55 24.48
C ALA A 267 1.35 3.87 24.94
N GLY A 268 1.97 4.87 24.31
CA GLY A 268 3.32 5.32 24.61
C GLY A 268 4.17 5.49 23.36
N ILE A 269 5.48 5.52 23.55
CA ILE A 269 6.46 5.71 22.47
C ILE A 269 7.29 4.45 22.28
N ASP A 270 7.51 4.08 21.03
CA ASP A 270 8.44 3.04 20.61
C ASP A 270 9.29 3.52 19.43
N THR A 271 10.55 3.08 19.40
CA THR A 271 11.42 3.22 18.23
C THR A 271 11.55 1.85 17.57
N ILE A 272 11.11 1.77 16.32
CA ILE A 272 11.33 0.61 15.45
C ILE A 272 12.60 0.80 14.64
N THR A 273 13.52 -0.17 14.77
CA THR A 273 14.70 -0.31 13.92
C THR A 273 14.57 -1.59 13.07
N ALA A 274 15.50 -1.81 12.16
CA ALA A 274 15.45 -2.96 11.27
C ALA A 274 16.84 -3.49 10.91
N LYS A 275 16.89 -4.76 10.49
CA LYS A 275 18.02 -5.38 9.80
C LYS A 275 17.61 -5.94 8.45
N LEU A 276 18.54 -5.92 7.50
CA LEU A 276 18.47 -6.67 6.26
C LEU A 276 19.50 -7.80 6.33
N ASP A 277 19.04 -9.01 6.64
CA ASP A 277 19.88 -10.11 7.10
C ASP A 277 20.76 -9.68 8.29
N THR A 278 22.06 -9.48 8.08
CA THR A 278 23.03 -9.06 9.10
C THR A 278 23.29 -7.55 9.09
N LEU A 279 22.86 -6.82 8.06
CA LEU A 279 23.13 -5.40 7.88
C LEU A 279 22.12 -4.56 8.66
N ASP A 280 22.61 -3.62 9.47
CA ASP A 280 21.73 -2.64 10.12
C ASP A 280 21.12 -1.69 9.08
N VAL A 281 19.80 -1.51 9.14
CA VAL A 281 19.08 -0.59 8.26
C VAL A 281 19.23 0.82 8.81
N GLN A 282 19.63 1.77 7.96
CA GLN A 282 19.66 3.18 8.32
C GLN A 282 18.25 3.75 8.43
N GLY A 283 18.03 4.58 9.44
CA GLY A 283 16.73 5.19 9.74
C GLY A 283 15.95 4.46 10.82
N ARG A 284 14.79 5.01 11.19
CA ARG A 284 13.94 4.50 12.27
C ARG A 284 12.51 5.00 12.13
N LEU A 285 11.54 4.18 12.52
CA LEU A 285 10.17 4.63 12.73
C LEU A 285 9.97 4.91 14.22
N ILE A 286 9.61 6.13 14.58
CA ILE A 286 9.14 6.45 15.94
C ILE A 286 7.62 6.38 15.93
N ILE A 287 7.09 5.46 16.75
CA ILE A 287 5.66 5.29 16.99
C ILE A 287 5.31 6.09 18.23
N THR A 288 4.36 7.02 18.11
CA THR A 288 3.64 7.58 19.25
C THR A 288 2.21 7.07 19.20
N SER A 289 1.82 6.29 20.20
CA SER A 289 0.54 5.60 20.21
C SER A 289 -0.35 6.07 21.34
N PHE A 290 -1.65 6.09 21.07
CA PHE A 290 -2.67 6.54 22.01
C PHE A 290 -3.77 5.49 22.18
N THR A 291 -4.46 5.54 23.30
CA THR A 291 -5.66 4.74 23.52
C THR A 291 -6.73 5.12 22.50
N ALA A 292 -7.35 4.13 21.86
CA ALA A 292 -8.57 4.35 21.08
C ALA A 292 -9.75 4.65 22.01
N PRO A 293 -10.82 5.33 21.55
CA PRO A 293 -12.04 5.44 22.32
C PRO A 293 -12.65 4.04 22.55
N THR A 294 -13.25 3.83 23.74
CA THR A 294 -13.80 2.54 24.13
C THR A 294 -15.16 2.23 23.51
N ALA A 295 -15.82 3.24 22.93
CA ALA A 295 -17.08 3.13 22.22
C ALA A 295 -17.02 3.98 20.94
N ALA A 296 -17.82 3.59 19.95
CA ALA A 296 -18.05 4.37 18.74
C ALA A 296 -18.65 5.75 19.06
N ALA A 297 -18.65 6.64 18.07
CA ALA A 297 -19.33 7.92 18.17
C ALA A 297 -20.84 7.72 18.52
N PRO A 298 -21.48 8.70 19.18
CA PRO A 298 -22.92 8.65 19.44
C PRO A 298 -23.74 8.37 18.18
N VAL A 299 -24.77 7.53 18.29
CA VAL A 299 -25.66 7.24 17.15
C VAL A 299 -26.55 8.46 16.90
N PRO A 300 -26.57 9.04 15.69
CA PRO A 300 -27.45 10.16 15.37
C PRO A 300 -28.93 9.81 15.59
N THR A 301 -29.69 10.75 16.16
CA THR A 301 -31.13 10.58 16.46
C THR A 301 -32.05 11.45 15.61
N VAL A 302 -31.49 12.27 14.71
CA VAL A 302 -32.27 13.17 13.86
C VAL A 302 -33.06 12.35 12.83
N PRO A 303 -34.34 12.66 12.56
CA PRO A 303 -35.08 11.99 11.51
C PRO A 303 -34.38 12.11 10.15
N ALA A 304 -34.23 10.99 9.42
CA ALA A 304 -33.49 10.96 8.16
C ALA A 304 -34.03 11.93 7.08
N GLY A 305 -35.30 12.33 7.15
CA GLY A 305 -35.91 13.31 6.24
C GLY A 305 -35.43 14.75 6.45
N ASP A 306 -34.78 15.02 7.57
CA ASP A 306 -34.26 16.33 7.97
C ASP A 306 -32.72 16.37 7.93
N VAL A 307 -32.09 15.39 7.30
CA VAL A 307 -30.63 15.21 7.29
C VAL A 307 -30.05 15.21 5.88
N ILE A 308 -28.91 15.87 5.70
CA ILE A 308 -28.01 15.66 4.57
C ILE A 308 -26.66 15.18 5.10
N ALA A 309 -26.36 13.90 4.94
CA ALA A 309 -25.12 13.29 5.42
C ALA A 309 -24.03 13.22 4.35
N LEU A 310 -22.79 13.51 4.74
CA LEU A 310 -21.58 13.21 3.97
C LEU A 310 -20.96 11.89 4.41
N TYR A 311 -21.00 11.61 5.71
CA TYR A 311 -20.39 10.43 6.29
C TYR A 311 -21.13 10.03 7.57
N SER A 312 -21.80 8.88 7.57
CA SER A 312 -22.44 8.28 8.73
C SER A 312 -22.84 6.85 8.40
N ASP A 313 -22.80 5.96 9.39
CA ASP A 313 -23.38 4.61 9.27
C ASP A 313 -24.92 4.61 9.41
N SER A 314 -25.51 5.71 9.90
CA SER A 314 -26.95 5.81 10.21
C SER A 314 -27.81 6.41 9.10
N TYR A 315 -27.20 7.11 8.15
CA TYR A 315 -27.90 7.80 7.07
C TYR A 315 -27.38 7.41 5.69
N VAL A 316 -28.17 7.72 4.66
CA VAL A 316 -27.71 7.59 3.27
C VAL A 316 -26.75 8.74 2.97
N ASN A 317 -25.47 8.40 2.80
CA ASN A 317 -24.43 9.37 2.50
C ASN A 317 -24.54 9.91 1.07
N ARG A 318 -24.38 11.22 0.94
CA ARG A 318 -24.18 11.87 -0.35
C ARG A 318 -22.77 11.53 -0.88
N PRO A 319 -22.59 11.41 -2.21
CA PRO A 319 -21.26 11.17 -2.76
C PRO A 319 -20.27 12.28 -2.41
N VAL A 320 -19.09 11.88 -1.94
CA VAL A 320 -17.94 12.74 -1.67
C VAL A 320 -16.85 12.35 -2.66
N THR A 321 -16.24 13.34 -3.31
CA THR A 321 -15.18 13.11 -4.31
C THR A 321 -13.92 12.63 -3.62
N SER A 322 -13.54 13.26 -2.51
CA SER A 322 -12.44 12.81 -1.67
C SER A 322 -12.56 13.33 -0.24
N PHE A 323 -12.28 12.47 0.73
CA PHE A 323 -12.08 12.87 2.13
C PHE A 323 -10.65 13.35 2.42
N ASN A 324 -9.74 13.21 1.45
CA ASN A 324 -8.40 13.78 1.49
C ASN A 324 -7.89 13.96 0.05
N PRO A 325 -8.09 15.13 -0.58
CA PRO A 325 -7.63 15.41 -1.92
C PRO A 325 -6.12 15.71 -1.98
N HIS A 326 -5.41 15.65 -0.85
CA HIS A 326 -3.97 15.94 -0.77
C HIS A 326 -3.61 17.33 -1.32
N TRP A 327 -4.39 18.35 -0.94
CA TRP A 327 -4.15 19.73 -1.37
C TRP A 327 -2.74 20.21 -0.97
N GLY A 328 -2.15 21.04 -1.83
CA GLY A 328 -0.80 21.59 -1.60
C GLY A 328 -0.67 22.24 -0.22
N GLY A 329 0.34 21.82 0.54
CA GLY A 329 0.60 22.27 1.90
C GLY A 329 -0.08 21.44 3.00
N SER A 330 -1.01 20.54 2.66
CA SER A 330 -1.54 19.56 3.61
C SER A 330 -0.51 18.48 3.90
N THR A 331 -0.34 18.12 5.17
CA THR A 331 0.47 16.98 5.63
C THR A 331 -0.39 15.78 5.99
N THR A 332 -1.71 15.93 5.93
CA THR A 332 -2.67 14.97 6.45
C THR A 332 -2.68 13.68 5.66
N GLN A 333 -2.68 12.56 6.37
CA GLN A 333 -2.97 11.22 5.84
C GLN A 333 -4.30 10.75 6.41
N ASN A 334 -5.00 9.86 5.70
CA ASN A 334 -6.25 9.28 6.18
C ASN A 334 -6.39 7.79 5.91
N GLU A 335 -7.06 7.10 6.82
CA GLU A 335 -7.48 5.70 6.67
C GLU A 335 -8.79 5.45 7.39
N THR A 336 -9.45 4.33 7.10
CA THR A 336 -10.65 3.90 7.85
C THR A 336 -10.22 3.21 9.13
N TYR A 337 -10.75 3.66 10.27
CA TYR A 337 -10.55 3.03 11.57
C TYR A 337 -11.88 2.47 12.10
N LEU A 338 -11.90 1.18 12.46
CA LEU A 338 -13.10 0.50 12.93
C LEU A 338 -13.14 0.47 14.46
N ILE A 339 -14.26 0.94 15.03
CA ILE A 339 -14.59 0.72 16.43
C ILE A 339 -15.78 -0.24 16.48
N GLY A 340 -15.49 -1.53 16.68
CA GLY A 340 -16.48 -2.58 16.44
C GLY A 340 -16.86 -2.62 14.96
N ALA A 341 -18.15 -2.41 14.66
CA ALA A 341 -18.65 -2.36 13.28
C ALA A 341 -18.73 -0.94 12.71
N ASN A 342 -18.51 0.09 13.53
CA ASN A 342 -18.62 1.49 13.12
C ASN A 342 -17.33 1.96 12.44
N ALA A 343 -17.47 2.55 11.26
CA ALA A 343 -16.35 3.00 10.45
C ALA A 343 -16.10 4.49 10.66
N ASN A 344 -14.88 4.84 11.04
CA ASN A 344 -14.47 6.22 11.31
C ASN A 344 -13.42 6.65 10.29
N ILE A 345 -13.41 7.93 9.92
CA ILE A 345 -12.29 8.49 9.18
C ILE A 345 -11.21 8.85 10.20
N MET A 346 -10.06 8.18 10.15
CA MET A 346 -8.90 8.57 10.94
C MET A 346 -8.01 9.49 10.12
N TYR A 347 -7.74 10.68 10.62
CA TYR A 347 -6.71 11.56 10.10
C TYR A 347 -5.46 11.49 10.99
N THR A 348 -4.29 11.45 10.36
CA THR A 348 -2.98 11.54 11.05
C THR A 348 -2.11 12.61 10.38
N ALA A 349 -1.13 13.14 11.11
CA ALA A 349 -0.38 14.32 10.70
C ALA A 349 -1.29 15.48 10.24
N LEU A 350 -2.46 15.60 10.89
CA LEU A 350 -3.47 16.59 10.56
C LEU A 350 -2.93 17.99 10.86
N ASN A 351 -2.69 18.75 9.80
CA ASN A 351 -2.54 20.21 9.86
C ASN A 351 -3.83 20.87 9.32
N PHE A 352 -4.27 20.43 8.15
CA PHE A 352 -5.59 20.66 7.59
C PHE A 352 -5.90 19.57 6.55
N VAL A 353 -7.19 19.29 6.34
CA VAL A 353 -7.67 18.40 5.29
C VAL A 353 -8.95 18.96 4.69
N GLY A 354 -9.02 18.90 3.36
CA GLY A 354 -10.25 19.19 2.63
C GLY A 354 -11.09 17.92 2.48
N ILE A 355 -12.38 18.04 2.66
CA ILE A 355 -13.39 17.07 2.23
C ILE A 355 -14.05 17.71 1.02
N ASP A 356 -13.74 17.19 -0.16
CA ASP A 356 -14.12 17.77 -1.44
C ASP A 356 -15.32 17.04 -2.03
N PHE A 357 -16.39 17.81 -2.25
CA PHE A 357 -17.62 17.38 -2.90
C PHE A 357 -18.06 18.46 -3.90
N ALA A 358 -17.13 19.23 -4.45
CA ALA A 358 -17.42 20.32 -5.38
C ALA A 358 -18.09 19.86 -6.68
N THR A 359 -17.98 18.58 -7.05
CA THR A 359 -18.68 17.98 -8.21
C THR A 359 -20.17 17.68 -7.91
N GLN A 360 -20.54 17.54 -6.64
CA GLN A 360 -21.91 17.33 -6.17
C GLN A 360 -22.19 18.23 -4.96
N LYS A 361 -22.32 19.54 -5.24
CA LYS A 361 -22.53 20.56 -4.20
C LYS A 361 -23.84 20.34 -3.45
N ILE A 362 -23.87 20.82 -2.22
CA ILE A 362 -25.00 20.66 -1.33
C ILE A 362 -25.67 22.00 -1.09
N ASP A 363 -27.00 22.00 -1.27
CA ASP A 363 -27.87 23.07 -0.82
C ASP A 363 -28.22 22.85 0.66
N ILE A 364 -27.71 23.75 1.51
CA ILE A 364 -27.98 23.74 2.95
C ILE A 364 -28.88 24.90 3.38
N THR A 365 -29.58 25.57 2.47
CA THR A 365 -30.39 26.75 2.75
C THR A 365 -31.47 26.49 3.80
N GLY A 366 -32.00 25.26 3.86
CA GLY A 366 -33.00 24.84 4.84
C GLY A 366 -32.44 24.24 6.13
N MET A 367 -31.11 24.14 6.28
CA MET A 367 -30.45 23.49 7.41
C MET A 367 -30.09 24.49 8.50
N THR A 368 -30.24 24.07 9.76
CA THR A 368 -29.99 24.92 10.92
C THR A 368 -28.65 24.62 11.59
N HIS A 369 -28.14 23.39 11.45
CA HIS A 369 -26.90 22.93 12.08
C HIS A 369 -26.03 22.09 11.14
N LEU A 370 -24.73 22.10 11.39
CA LEU A 370 -23.76 21.10 10.96
C LEU A 370 -23.38 20.28 12.19
N HIS A 371 -23.52 18.95 12.11
CA HIS A 371 -23.07 18.00 13.10
C HIS A 371 -21.80 17.27 12.61
N LEU A 372 -20.89 17.02 13.54
CA LEU A 372 -19.74 16.13 13.36
C LEU A 372 -19.26 15.62 14.71
N ASP A 373 -19.00 14.31 14.79
CA ASP A 373 -18.39 13.69 15.96
C ASP A 373 -16.87 13.62 15.77
N VAL A 374 -16.12 14.18 16.71
CA VAL A 374 -14.66 14.22 16.64
C VAL A 374 -14.06 13.65 17.91
N TYR A 375 -13.17 12.68 17.76
CA TYR A 375 -12.33 12.18 18.84
C TYR A 375 -10.88 12.55 18.56
N ALA A 376 -10.19 13.11 19.55
CA ALA A 376 -8.75 13.33 19.51
C ALA A 376 -8.14 12.83 20.82
N PRO A 377 -7.09 11.98 20.81
CA PRO A 377 -6.47 11.54 22.07
C PRO A 377 -5.70 12.68 22.77
N VAL A 378 -5.25 13.68 22.01
CA VAL A 378 -4.51 14.85 22.47
C VAL A 378 -4.88 16.07 21.63
N GLY A 379 -4.49 17.25 22.11
CA GLY A 379 -4.76 18.53 21.46
C GLY A 379 -5.89 19.29 22.14
N THR A 380 -6.00 20.57 21.79
CA THR A 380 -6.91 21.53 22.43
C THR A 380 -7.67 22.38 21.42
N ILE A 381 -7.26 22.39 20.15
CA ILE A 381 -7.86 23.22 19.11
C ILE A 381 -8.31 22.35 17.94
N PHE A 382 -9.57 22.47 17.56
CA PHE A 382 -10.11 21.91 16.32
C PHE A 382 -10.85 22.98 15.55
N LYS A 383 -10.76 22.98 14.23
CA LYS A 383 -11.35 24.02 13.38
C LYS A 383 -12.15 23.42 12.25
N VAL A 384 -13.26 24.08 11.94
CA VAL A 384 -14.18 23.67 10.89
C VAL A 384 -14.42 24.86 9.98
N LYS A 385 -14.20 24.68 8.69
CA LYS A 385 -14.45 25.67 7.65
C LYS A 385 -15.39 25.11 6.59
N LEU A 386 -16.29 25.96 6.13
CA LEU A 386 -17.20 25.64 5.02
C LEU A 386 -16.91 26.55 3.84
N VAL A 387 -17.03 26.02 2.63
CA VAL A 387 -16.77 26.76 1.39
C VAL A 387 -18.03 26.85 0.55
N ALA A 388 -18.62 28.05 0.48
CA ALA A 388 -19.70 28.38 -0.43
C ALA A 388 -19.13 28.71 -1.80
N MET A 389 -19.58 28.02 -2.84
CA MET A 389 -19.12 28.18 -4.22
C MET A 389 -20.06 29.07 -5.02
N GLY A 390 -19.52 29.74 -6.04
CA GLY A 390 -20.31 30.51 -6.99
C GLY A 390 -21.17 29.64 -7.90
N PRO A 391 -22.08 30.23 -8.69
CA PRO A 391 -23.03 29.49 -9.53
C PRO A 391 -22.37 28.57 -10.57
N THR A 392 -21.20 28.95 -11.08
CA THR A 392 -20.41 28.12 -12.01
C THR A 392 -19.61 27.03 -11.29
N GLY A 393 -19.54 27.10 -9.97
CA GLY A 393 -18.90 26.11 -9.10
C GLY A 393 -17.39 26.08 -9.09
N THR A 394 -16.73 27.07 -9.70
CA THR A 394 -15.26 27.13 -9.84
C THR A 394 -14.59 28.15 -8.92
N VAL A 395 -15.36 29.10 -8.36
CA VAL A 395 -14.85 30.18 -7.50
C VAL A 395 -15.51 30.09 -6.14
N ALA A 396 -14.73 30.18 -5.06
CA ALA A 396 -15.27 30.31 -3.71
C ALA A 396 -15.78 31.74 -3.48
N LEU A 397 -17.01 31.86 -2.99
CA LEU A 397 -17.62 33.14 -2.64
C LEU A 397 -17.30 33.53 -1.19
N GLN A 398 -17.36 32.57 -0.27
CA GLN A 398 -17.07 32.77 1.16
C GLN A 398 -16.56 31.47 1.79
N GLN A 399 -15.62 31.60 2.74
CA GLN A 399 -14.94 30.45 3.37
C GLN A 399 -14.75 30.64 4.89
N PRO A 400 -15.83 30.85 5.68
CA PRO A 400 -15.71 31.08 7.11
C PRO A 400 -15.12 29.87 7.84
N GLU A 401 -14.29 30.12 8.84
CA GLU A 401 -13.66 29.12 9.71
C GLU A 401 -14.02 29.39 11.17
N LEU A 402 -14.51 28.37 11.85
CA LEU A 402 -14.78 28.39 13.28
C LEU A 402 -13.71 27.59 14.01
N THR A 403 -13.37 28.04 15.22
CA THR A 403 -12.42 27.38 16.11
C THR A 403 -13.15 26.88 17.35
N PHE A 404 -12.87 25.64 17.73
CA PHE A 404 -13.44 24.95 18.87
C PHE A 404 -12.32 24.54 19.82
N ASP A 405 -12.54 24.82 21.09
CA ASP A 405 -11.70 24.44 22.22
C ASP A 405 -12.59 24.01 23.40
N ALA A 406 -11.98 23.77 24.57
CA ALA A 406 -12.72 23.33 25.74
C ALA A 406 -13.74 24.36 26.29
N ALA A 407 -13.61 25.64 25.92
CA ALA A 407 -14.48 26.73 26.38
C ALA A 407 -15.57 27.10 25.35
N SER A 408 -15.47 26.56 24.14
CA SER A 408 -16.42 26.79 23.05
C SER A 408 -17.77 26.10 23.31
N VAL A 409 -18.81 26.55 22.60
CA VAL A 409 -20.12 25.86 22.57
C VAL A 409 -20.49 25.64 21.10
N PRO A 410 -20.46 24.39 20.59
CA PRO A 410 -20.05 23.15 21.27
C PRO A 410 -18.56 23.14 21.65
N SER A 411 -18.18 22.37 22.66
CA SER A 411 -16.78 22.26 23.13
C SER A 411 -16.03 21.15 22.40
N PHE A 412 -14.72 21.34 22.23
CA PHE A 412 -13.79 20.32 21.78
C PHE A 412 -12.85 19.94 22.93
N THR A 413 -12.87 18.67 23.33
CA THR A 413 -11.98 18.15 24.38
C THR A 413 -11.31 16.86 23.92
N SER A 414 -10.04 16.71 24.27
CA SER A 414 -9.30 15.48 23.98
C SER A 414 -9.64 14.36 24.98
N GLY A 415 -9.42 13.11 24.55
CA GLY A 415 -9.67 11.91 25.32
C GLY A 415 -11.10 11.38 25.28
N GLY A 416 -12.03 12.10 24.63
CA GLY A 416 -13.43 11.69 24.45
C GLY A 416 -14.01 12.15 23.12
N TRP A 417 -15.20 11.66 22.78
CA TRP A 417 -15.97 12.13 21.63
C TRP A 417 -16.53 13.53 21.92
N SER A 418 -16.24 14.47 21.03
CA SER A 418 -16.83 15.80 20.98
C SER A 418 -17.87 15.82 19.86
N SER A 419 -19.16 15.81 20.21
CA SER A 419 -20.26 16.01 19.26
C SER A 419 -20.42 17.50 18.98
N LEU A 420 -19.87 17.97 17.88
CA LEU A 420 -19.93 19.38 17.51
C LEU A 420 -21.23 19.67 16.77
N GLU A 421 -22.25 20.07 17.52
CA GLU A 421 -23.51 20.64 17.01
C GLU A 421 -23.32 22.13 16.70
N ILE A 422 -22.95 22.46 15.46
CA ILE A 422 -22.53 23.80 15.06
C ILE A 422 -23.72 24.53 14.41
N PRO A 423 -24.26 25.61 15.01
CA PRO A 423 -25.29 26.43 14.37
C PRO A 423 -24.78 27.05 13.07
N MET A 424 -25.54 26.88 11.98
CA MET A 424 -25.16 27.43 10.68
C MET A 424 -25.02 28.96 10.68
N ALA A 425 -25.78 29.64 11.54
CA ALA A 425 -25.68 31.09 11.73
C ALA A 425 -24.28 31.55 12.19
N ASN A 426 -23.52 30.71 12.91
CA ASN A 426 -22.20 31.08 13.43
C ASN A 426 -21.17 31.28 12.31
N PHE A 427 -21.36 30.67 11.14
CA PHE A 427 -20.48 30.86 10.00
C PHE A 427 -20.64 32.24 9.34
N GLY A 428 -21.72 32.99 9.65
CA GLY A 428 -21.89 34.37 9.18
C GLY A 428 -21.92 34.49 7.65
N PHE A 429 -22.54 33.55 6.95
CA PHE A 429 -22.67 33.61 5.49
C PHE A 429 -23.49 34.84 5.06
N THR A 430 -22.93 35.62 4.14
CA THR A 430 -23.62 36.76 3.48
C THR A 430 -23.88 36.50 2.00
N VAL A 431 -23.53 35.29 1.54
CA VAL A 431 -23.73 34.77 0.18
C VAL A 431 -24.68 33.57 0.22
N PRO A 432 -25.29 33.17 -0.90
CA PRO A 432 -26.10 31.95 -0.97
C PRO A 432 -25.32 30.71 -0.51
N VAL A 433 -26.00 29.84 0.23
CA VAL A 433 -25.47 28.55 0.75
C VAL A 433 -26.14 27.35 0.06
N ASP A 434 -26.66 27.57 -1.13
CA ASP A 434 -27.24 26.55 -2.01
C ASP A 434 -26.17 25.73 -2.77
N ASN A 435 -24.90 26.10 -2.61
CA ASN A 435 -23.76 25.56 -3.35
C ASN A 435 -22.53 25.33 -2.47
N ILE A 436 -22.68 24.71 -1.30
CA ILE A 436 -21.52 24.30 -0.49
C ILE A 436 -20.77 23.19 -1.24
N GLY A 437 -19.47 23.39 -1.46
CA GLY A 437 -18.65 22.43 -2.21
C GLY A 437 -17.58 21.73 -1.39
N GLN A 438 -17.21 22.29 -0.24
CA GLN A 438 -16.09 21.76 0.56
C GLN A 438 -16.32 22.00 2.05
N LEU A 439 -15.85 21.05 2.85
CA LEU A 439 -15.66 21.14 4.29
C LEU A 439 -14.16 21.00 4.56
N VAL A 440 -13.59 21.87 5.39
CA VAL A 440 -12.17 21.81 5.74
C VAL A 440 -12.04 21.64 7.25
N LEU A 441 -11.30 20.61 7.65
CA LEU A 441 -10.99 20.34 9.04
C LEU A 441 -9.53 20.70 9.28
N SER A 442 -9.21 21.40 10.35
CA SER A 442 -7.82 21.76 10.67
C SER A 442 -7.57 21.86 12.17
N THR A 443 -6.29 21.83 12.53
CA THR A 443 -5.85 21.91 13.92
C THR A 443 -4.41 22.41 13.97
N SER A 444 -4.04 23.04 15.09
CA SER A 444 -2.65 23.38 15.40
C SER A 444 -1.97 22.34 16.29
N ASP A 445 -2.72 21.46 16.96
CA ASP A 445 -2.18 20.62 18.05
C ASP A 445 -2.87 19.25 18.25
N ALA A 446 -3.86 18.89 17.43
CA ALA A 446 -4.53 17.59 17.42
C ALA A 446 -4.22 16.78 16.13
N PRO A 447 -2.95 16.39 15.89
CA PRO A 447 -2.52 15.80 14.61
C PRO A 447 -3.11 14.40 14.34
N LEU A 448 -3.71 13.74 15.34
CA LEU A 448 -4.48 12.51 15.17
C LEU A 448 -5.92 12.77 15.61
N VAL A 449 -6.88 12.56 14.72
CA VAL A 449 -8.31 12.61 15.05
C VAL A 449 -9.06 11.48 14.38
N LEU A 450 -10.14 11.00 15.01
CA LEU A 450 -11.21 10.25 14.36
C LEU A 450 -12.37 11.20 14.11
N VAL A 451 -13.00 11.08 12.95
CA VAL A 451 -14.19 11.83 12.58
C VAL A 451 -15.27 10.85 12.12
N ASP A 452 -16.48 11.04 12.63
CA ASP A 452 -17.69 10.31 12.23
C ASP A 452 -18.88 11.27 12.15
N ASN A 453 -20.00 10.78 11.63
CA ASN A 453 -21.29 11.47 11.59
C ASN A 453 -21.23 12.91 11.06
N ILE A 454 -20.68 13.12 9.87
CA ILE A 454 -20.66 14.43 9.22
C ILE A 454 -21.99 14.65 8.50
N TYR A 455 -22.87 15.52 9.03
CA TYR A 455 -24.15 15.82 8.40
C TYR A 455 -24.71 17.20 8.73
N TRP A 456 -25.52 17.76 7.85
CA TRP A 456 -26.37 18.91 8.16
C TRP A 456 -27.77 18.46 8.56
N HIS A 457 -28.41 19.21 9.46
CA HIS A 457 -29.79 18.97 9.87
C HIS A 457 -30.59 20.23 10.18
N ARG A 458 -31.90 20.09 10.34
CA ARG A 458 -32.83 21.21 10.59
C ARG A 458 -33.78 21.00 11.75
#